data_AF-A0AAU1FCR0-F1
#
_entry.id   AF-A0AAU1FCR0-F1
#
_cell.length_a   1.000
_cell.length_b   1.000
_cell.length_c   1.000
_cell.angle_alpha   90.00
_cell.angle_beta   90.00
_cell.angle_gamma   90.00
#
_symmetry.space_group_name_H-M   'P 1'
#
loop_
_entity.id
_entity.type
_entity.pdbx_description
1 polymer ?
#
loop_
_entity_poly.entity_id
_entity_poly.type
_entity_poly.pdbx_seq_one_letter_code
_entity_poly.pdbx_strand_id
1 'polypeptide(L)'
;MPAARSPQLRRSGARALTVFAAAAALAAGSLGAARSAPRPADSEDTVQVAYRGHEFTVPASWEVVDLAEHPDACVRFDRHAVYLGAPGDRQRCPARAKGRTEALLIQPAPVPAGGNAVTENRTTRTYRATADRITVTAAYGEDRTRIQDVLRSAGLPVAAARAEEASATPAAAPLPADATSFRGKGFDACTAPSQSAMNAWRAASGYGAVGVYIGGINRACAQPNLTAGWVRKQYTAGWRFFPLYVGRQPSADGGSCQGNCAAITSPASQGTTAASDAAVQAAALGLGKGTVIYLDLEAYPTGGAVTTRVLGYLKAYTKRLHTLGYRSGAYGSVASLVTDLVAHRSSVTLPDVIHFASWNLVYTTADAAIPKDLWANHQRIHQYRGDTTETHGGVTIDIDRDRLDVD
;
A
#
# COMPACT_ATOMS: atom_id res chain seq x y z
N MET A 1 -4.55 54.77 -39.64
CA MET A 1 -4.87 54.66 -41.08
C MET A 1 -4.97 53.18 -41.45
N PRO A 2 -5.90 52.82 -42.34
CA PRO A 2 -6.79 51.68 -42.13
C PRO A 2 -6.85 50.73 -43.34
N ALA A 3 -7.78 49.76 -43.22
CA ALA A 3 -8.64 49.23 -44.29
C ALA A 3 -8.12 48.09 -45.18
N ALA A 4 -8.88 47.00 -45.15
CA ALA A 4 -9.43 46.32 -46.33
C ALA A 4 -10.69 45.54 -45.88
N ARG A 5 -11.90 46.12 -45.96
CA ARG A 5 -12.86 46.07 -47.08
C ARG A 5 -13.23 44.66 -47.56
N SER A 6 -14.50 44.31 -47.27
CA SER A 6 -15.36 43.30 -47.90
C SER A 6 -15.49 43.48 -49.43
N PRO A 7 -16.10 42.52 -50.17
CA PRO A 7 -17.56 42.52 -50.29
C PRO A 7 -18.25 41.15 -50.38
N GLN A 8 -19.54 41.17 -50.04
CA GLN A 8 -20.58 40.17 -50.31
C GLN A 8 -20.85 40.01 -51.81
N LEU A 9 -21.57 38.95 -52.22
CA LEU A 9 -22.72 39.00 -53.14
C LEU A 9 -23.39 37.61 -53.30
N ARG A 10 -24.70 37.55 -52.99
CA ARG A 10 -25.85 36.98 -53.76
C ARG A 10 -25.84 35.49 -54.17
N ARG A 11 -26.95 34.76 -54.38
CA ARG A 11 -28.42 34.95 -54.49
C ARG A 11 -29.00 33.52 -54.42
N SER A 12 -30.02 33.23 -53.62
CA SER A 12 -31.46 33.16 -53.97
C SER A 12 -31.88 32.14 -55.04
N GLY A 13 -32.79 31.23 -54.64
CA GLY A 13 -33.72 30.49 -55.51
C GLY A 13 -34.05 29.10 -54.94
N ALA A 14 -35.26 28.55 -54.92
CA ALA A 14 -36.64 29.03 -55.03
C ALA A 14 -37.54 27.77 -54.88
N ARG A 15 -38.68 27.90 -54.19
CA ARG A 15 -40.00 27.26 -54.47
C ARG A 15 -40.09 25.71 -54.37
N ALA A 16 -41.18 25.06 -53.95
CA ALA A 16 -42.49 25.47 -53.45
C ALA A 16 -43.30 24.21 -53.02
N LEU A 17 -44.40 24.49 -52.31
CA LEU A 17 -45.71 23.79 -52.33
C LEU A 17 -45.97 22.55 -51.45
N THR A 18 -46.82 22.84 -50.47
CA THR A 18 -47.72 22.07 -49.63
C THR A 18 -48.76 21.23 -50.40
N VAL A 19 -49.13 20.06 -49.85
CA VAL A 19 -50.43 19.41 -50.06
C VAL A 19 -51.00 18.88 -48.73
N PHE A 20 -52.30 19.11 -48.54
CA PHE A 20 -53.18 18.86 -47.40
C PHE A 20 -53.55 17.38 -47.18
N ALA A 21 -53.86 17.01 -45.93
CA ALA A 21 -55.05 16.20 -45.53
C ALA A 21 -55.10 16.06 -43.99
N ALA A 22 -56.00 16.78 -43.31
CA ALA A 22 -57.28 16.29 -42.79
C ALA A 22 -57.17 15.55 -41.44
N ALA A 23 -57.47 16.27 -40.36
CA ALA A 23 -57.65 15.75 -39.01
C ALA A 23 -59.10 15.26 -38.82
N ALA A 24 -59.27 14.03 -38.32
CA ALA A 24 -60.50 13.57 -37.69
C ALA A 24 -60.14 13.07 -36.29
N ALA A 25 -60.72 13.71 -35.28
CA ALA A 25 -60.55 13.39 -33.87
C ALA A 25 -61.44 12.19 -33.49
N LEU A 26 -60.87 11.21 -32.80
CA LEU A 26 -61.60 10.25 -31.96
C LEU A 26 -60.85 10.07 -30.63
N ALA A 27 -61.65 9.99 -29.59
CA ALA A 27 -61.32 10.32 -28.22
C ALA A 27 -60.70 9.17 -27.40
N ALA A 28 -60.04 9.59 -26.32
CA ALA A 28 -59.97 8.96 -25.02
C ALA A 28 -59.33 7.56 -24.89
N GLY A 29 -58.06 7.59 -24.46
CA GLY A 29 -57.42 6.54 -23.70
C GLY A 29 -56.14 7.10 -23.10
N SER A 30 -56.21 7.70 -21.91
CA SER A 30 -55.03 8.15 -21.16
C SER A 30 -54.28 6.92 -20.63
N LEU A 31 -53.49 6.29 -21.50
CA LEU A 31 -52.35 5.49 -21.10
C LEU A 31 -51.31 6.48 -20.59
N GLY A 32 -51.25 6.65 -19.27
CA GLY A 32 -50.15 7.35 -18.63
C GLY A 32 -48.86 6.72 -19.12
N ALA A 33 -48.09 7.45 -19.93
CA ALA A 33 -46.70 7.11 -20.17
C ALA A 33 -46.06 7.04 -18.79
N ALA A 34 -45.72 5.82 -18.36
CA ALA A 34 -44.83 5.66 -17.22
C ALA A 34 -43.57 6.44 -17.58
N ARG A 35 -43.45 7.64 -17.01
CA ARG A 35 -42.19 8.37 -17.01
C ARG A 35 -41.24 7.44 -16.27
N SER A 36 -40.37 6.77 -17.01
CA SER A 36 -39.19 6.13 -16.44
C SER A 36 -38.57 7.18 -15.54
N ALA A 37 -38.62 6.94 -14.22
CA ALA A 37 -37.96 7.79 -13.26
C ALA A 37 -36.50 7.93 -13.73
N PRO A 38 -35.91 9.13 -13.73
CA PRO A 38 -34.49 9.26 -14.02
C PRO A 38 -33.74 8.35 -13.05
N ARG A 39 -33.00 7.39 -13.61
CA ARG A 39 -32.12 6.50 -12.83
C ARG A 39 -31.22 7.43 -12.02
N PRO A 40 -31.17 7.32 -10.67
CA PRO A 40 -30.25 8.13 -9.89
C PRO A 40 -28.85 7.92 -10.45
N ALA A 41 -28.09 9.00 -10.59
CA ALA A 41 -26.80 9.02 -11.29
C ALA A 41 -25.68 8.20 -10.60
N ASP A 42 -26.00 7.33 -9.63
CA ASP A 42 -25.06 6.60 -8.79
C ASP A 42 -25.42 5.11 -8.58
N SER A 43 -26.34 4.50 -9.34
CA SER A 43 -26.51 3.04 -9.25
C SER A 43 -25.37 2.33 -10.02
N GLU A 44 -24.19 2.24 -9.41
CA GLU A 44 -23.11 1.38 -9.90
C GLU A 44 -23.65 -0.07 -9.97
N ASP A 45 -23.40 -0.76 -11.08
CA ASP A 45 -23.81 -2.16 -11.22
C ASP A 45 -23.06 -3.01 -10.18
N THR A 46 -23.75 -3.97 -9.55
CA THR A 46 -23.19 -4.82 -8.50
C THR A 46 -23.30 -6.30 -8.87
N VAL A 47 -22.43 -7.11 -8.27
CA VAL A 47 -22.39 -8.56 -8.43
C VAL A 47 -22.35 -9.22 -7.04
N GLN A 48 -22.95 -10.40 -6.93
CA GLN A 48 -22.85 -11.24 -5.74
C GLN A 48 -21.66 -12.19 -5.86
N VAL A 49 -20.77 -12.15 -4.87
CA VAL A 49 -19.64 -13.06 -4.73
C VAL A 49 -19.92 -13.98 -3.56
N ALA A 50 -20.17 -15.26 -3.84
CA ALA A 50 -20.43 -16.25 -2.80
C ALA A 50 -19.15 -16.97 -2.37
N TYR A 51 -18.93 -17.11 -1.07
CA TYR A 51 -17.82 -17.90 -0.54
C TYR A 51 -18.20 -18.58 0.77
N ARG A 52 -18.17 -19.92 0.77
CA ARG A 52 -18.42 -20.79 1.95
C ARG A 52 -19.69 -20.42 2.75
N GLY A 53 -20.78 -20.07 2.06
CA GLY A 53 -22.08 -19.77 2.67
C GLY A 53 -22.33 -18.29 2.99
N HIS A 54 -21.41 -17.40 2.63
CA HIS A 54 -21.57 -15.95 2.73
C HIS A 54 -21.66 -15.31 1.34
N GLU A 55 -22.49 -14.27 1.19
CA GLU A 55 -22.68 -13.54 -0.07
C GLU A 55 -22.23 -12.07 0.07
N PHE A 56 -21.24 -11.69 -0.72
CA PHE A 56 -20.68 -10.33 -0.73
C PHE A 56 -21.23 -9.60 -1.96
N THR A 57 -21.99 -8.53 -1.74
CA THR A 57 -22.43 -7.62 -2.79
C THR A 57 -21.33 -6.61 -3.03
N VAL A 58 -20.67 -6.69 -4.17
CA VAL A 58 -19.56 -5.81 -4.55
C VAL A 58 -19.84 -5.12 -5.88
N PRO A 59 -19.23 -3.96 -6.15
CA PRO A 59 -19.30 -3.37 -7.49
C PRO A 59 -18.84 -4.34 -8.57
N ALA A 60 -19.57 -4.40 -9.69
CA ALA A 60 -19.24 -5.27 -10.82
C ALA A 60 -17.91 -4.90 -11.49
N SER A 61 -17.38 -3.71 -11.20
CA SER A 61 -16.07 -3.21 -11.62
C SER A 61 -14.90 -3.84 -10.87
N TRP A 62 -15.13 -4.50 -9.73
CA TRP A 62 -14.08 -5.11 -8.92
C TRP A 62 -13.66 -6.46 -9.51
N GLU A 63 -12.34 -6.70 -9.56
CA GLU A 63 -11.82 -8.00 -9.97
C GLU A 63 -12.09 -9.05 -8.88
N VAL A 64 -12.62 -10.21 -9.27
CA VAL A 64 -12.76 -11.36 -8.37
C VAL A 64 -11.70 -12.39 -8.74
N VAL A 65 -10.81 -12.72 -7.81
CA VAL A 65 -9.66 -13.60 -8.02
C VAL A 65 -9.80 -14.84 -7.13
N ASP A 66 -9.98 -16.01 -7.73
CA ASP A 66 -9.86 -17.29 -7.01
C ASP A 66 -8.36 -17.66 -6.90
N LEU A 67 -7.85 -17.70 -5.66
CA LEU A 67 -6.44 -17.97 -5.38
C LEU A 67 -6.06 -19.44 -5.51
N ALA A 68 -7.04 -20.36 -5.55
CA ALA A 68 -6.78 -21.75 -5.89
C ALA A 68 -6.57 -21.93 -7.40
N GLU A 69 -7.29 -21.17 -8.22
CA GLU A 69 -7.13 -21.15 -9.68
C GLU A 69 -5.93 -20.30 -10.14
N HIS A 70 -5.61 -19.23 -9.38
CA HIS A 70 -4.50 -18.32 -9.64
C HIS A 70 -3.51 -18.27 -8.46
N PRO A 71 -2.74 -19.35 -8.21
CA PRO A 71 -1.88 -19.46 -7.03
C PRO A 71 -0.67 -18.51 -7.03
N ASP A 72 -0.35 -17.89 -8.16
CA ASP A 72 0.69 -16.87 -8.30
C ASP A 72 0.14 -15.43 -8.22
N ALA A 73 -1.18 -15.24 -8.13
CA ALA A 73 -1.78 -13.92 -8.00
C ALA A 73 -1.39 -13.25 -6.68
N CYS A 74 -0.89 -12.02 -6.76
CA CYS A 74 -0.57 -11.25 -5.56
C CYS A 74 -1.81 -10.65 -4.91
N VAL A 75 -2.01 -10.92 -3.63
CA VAL A 75 -3.07 -10.28 -2.85
C VAL A 75 -2.67 -8.84 -2.50
N ARG A 76 -3.40 -7.90 -3.09
CA ARG A 76 -3.12 -6.46 -3.07
C ARG A 76 -4.33 -5.66 -2.63
N PHE A 77 -4.10 -4.69 -1.74
CA PHE A 77 -5.10 -3.78 -1.21
C PHE A 77 -5.04 -2.37 -1.82
N ASP A 78 -4.16 -2.11 -2.78
CA ASP A 78 -4.06 -0.85 -3.54
C ASP A 78 -4.93 -0.83 -4.81
N ARG A 79 -5.74 -1.88 -5.01
CA ARG A 79 -6.67 -2.02 -6.14
C ARG A 79 -7.99 -2.63 -5.68
N HIS A 80 -9.07 -2.25 -6.34
CA HIS A 80 -10.39 -2.83 -6.09
C HIS A 80 -10.45 -4.29 -6.54
N ALA A 81 -10.52 -5.20 -5.56
CA ALA A 81 -10.53 -6.64 -5.81
C ALA A 81 -11.13 -7.43 -4.64
N VAL A 82 -11.64 -8.62 -4.95
CA VAL A 82 -12.05 -9.66 -4.00
C VAL A 82 -11.20 -10.90 -4.26
N TYR A 83 -10.34 -11.25 -3.32
CA TYR A 83 -9.53 -12.47 -3.36
C TYR A 83 -10.20 -13.57 -2.54
N LEU A 84 -10.43 -14.73 -3.15
CA LEU A 84 -11.06 -15.89 -2.54
C LEU A 84 -10.04 -17.00 -2.32
N GLY A 85 -9.96 -17.54 -1.12
CA GLY A 85 -9.07 -18.66 -0.79
C GLY A 85 -7.79 -18.24 -0.05
N ALA A 86 -6.88 -19.20 0.11
CA ALA A 86 -5.60 -18.95 0.78
C ALA A 86 -4.56 -18.43 -0.23
N PRO A 87 -3.80 -17.36 0.09
CA PRO A 87 -2.74 -16.89 -0.79
C PRO A 87 -1.68 -17.96 -1.02
N GLY A 88 -1.24 -18.15 -2.27
CA GLY A 88 -0.23 -19.13 -2.62
C GLY A 88 1.18 -18.78 -2.13
N ASP A 89 2.07 -19.78 -2.18
CA ASP A 89 3.46 -19.68 -1.71
C ASP A 89 4.40 -18.94 -2.68
N ARG A 90 3.97 -18.67 -3.92
CA ARG A 90 4.79 -18.13 -5.01
C ARG A 90 4.12 -16.94 -5.70
N GLN A 91 3.51 -16.07 -4.91
CA GLN A 91 2.86 -14.86 -5.42
C GLN A 91 3.85 -13.96 -6.16
N ARG A 92 3.39 -13.38 -7.27
CA ARG A 92 4.12 -12.40 -8.09
C ARG A 92 3.65 -11.00 -7.75
N CYS A 93 4.26 -10.46 -6.70
CA CYS A 93 3.87 -9.18 -6.11
C CYS A 93 4.76 -8.05 -6.61
N PRO A 94 4.21 -7.06 -7.35
CA PRO A 94 5.00 -5.92 -7.82
C PRO A 94 5.69 -5.20 -6.67
N ALA A 95 7.00 -4.98 -6.77
CA ALA A 95 7.80 -4.34 -5.72
C ALA A 95 7.28 -2.92 -5.38
N ARG A 96 6.72 -2.23 -6.38
CA ARG A 96 6.24 -0.84 -6.29
C ARG A 96 4.78 -0.70 -5.86
N ALA A 97 4.08 -1.77 -5.46
CA ALA A 97 2.70 -1.64 -5.03
C ALA A 97 2.60 -0.78 -3.76
N LYS A 98 1.88 0.34 -3.83
CA LYS A 98 1.71 1.31 -2.75
C LYS A 98 0.27 1.85 -2.76
N GLY A 99 -0.18 2.28 -1.59
CA GLY A 99 -1.51 2.84 -1.41
C GLY A 99 -2.52 1.81 -0.93
N ARG A 100 -3.77 2.26 -0.82
CA ARG A 100 -4.85 1.46 -0.27
C ARG A 100 -6.21 1.93 -0.77
N THR A 101 -7.07 0.97 -1.08
CA THR A 101 -8.45 1.17 -1.50
C THR A 101 -9.35 0.09 -0.92
N GLU A 102 -10.64 0.12 -1.23
CA GLU A 102 -11.57 -0.93 -0.85
C GLU A 102 -11.24 -2.25 -1.59
N ALA A 103 -10.83 -3.27 -0.83
CA ALA A 103 -10.54 -4.61 -1.34
C ALA A 103 -10.68 -5.66 -0.23
N LEU A 104 -10.96 -6.92 -0.59
CA LEU A 104 -11.19 -8.01 0.35
C LEU A 104 -10.28 -9.19 0.08
N LEU A 105 -9.71 -9.76 1.13
CA LEU A 105 -9.20 -11.13 1.15
C LEU A 105 -10.13 -11.97 2.03
N ILE A 106 -10.75 -13.00 1.45
CA ILE A 106 -11.71 -13.89 2.10
C ILE A 106 -11.10 -15.30 2.09
N GLN A 107 -10.76 -15.80 3.28
CA GLN A 107 -10.05 -17.06 3.46
C GLN A 107 -10.93 -18.06 4.23
N PRO A 108 -10.67 -19.38 4.12
CA PRO A 108 -11.21 -20.35 5.06
C PRO A 108 -10.76 -20.03 6.49
N ALA A 109 -11.66 -20.18 7.46
CA ALA A 109 -11.29 -20.12 8.88
C ALA A 109 -10.56 -21.40 9.31
N PRO A 110 -9.44 -21.31 10.05
CA PRO A 110 -8.70 -22.48 10.53
C PRO A 110 -9.50 -23.38 11.50
N VAL A 111 -10.42 -22.77 12.25
CA VAL A 111 -11.35 -23.42 13.19
C VAL A 111 -12.70 -22.73 13.03
N PRO A 112 -13.85 -23.45 13.10
CA PRO A 112 -15.16 -22.81 13.11
C PRO A 112 -15.20 -21.73 14.19
N ALA A 113 -15.46 -20.48 13.80
CA ALA A 113 -15.47 -19.38 14.75
C ALA A 113 -16.61 -19.58 15.75
N GLY A 114 -16.34 -19.46 17.06
CA GLY A 114 -17.35 -19.53 18.13
C GLY A 114 -18.31 -18.34 18.18
N GLY A 115 -18.48 -17.63 17.06
CA GLY A 115 -19.28 -16.43 16.90
C GLY A 115 -18.74 -15.50 15.82
N ASN A 116 -19.61 -14.62 15.31
CA ASN A 116 -19.21 -13.60 14.35
C ASN A 116 -18.56 -12.43 15.10
N ALA A 117 -17.37 -12.02 14.69
CA ALA A 117 -16.66 -10.89 15.29
C ALA A 117 -16.08 -10.00 14.18
N VAL A 118 -16.11 -8.69 14.40
CA VAL A 118 -15.50 -7.70 13.51
C VAL A 118 -14.66 -6.73 14.33
N THR A 119 -13.43 -6.49 13.90
CA THR A 119 -12.55 -5.44 14.44
C THR A 119 -12.20 -4.43 13.36
N GLU A 120 -11.88 -3.21 13.78
CA GLU A 120 -11.37 -2.16 12.91
C GLU A 120 -10.03 -1.61 13.41
N ASN A 121 -9.01 -1.68 12.57
CA ASN A 121 -7.80 -0.90 12.70
C ASN A 121 -7.88 0.36 11.85
N ARG A 122 -8.13 1.51 12.49
CA ARG A 122 -8.22 2.82 11.80
C ARG A 122 -6.87 3.36 11.33
N THR A 123 -5.77 2.94 11.95
CA THR A 123 -4.41 3.35 11.56
C THR A 123 -4.04 2.76 10.21
N THR A 124 -4.35 1.48 10.00
CA THR A 124 -4.10 0.79 8.73
C THR A 124 -5.30 0.81 7.78
N ARG A 125 -6.43 1.38 8.19
CA ARG A 125 -7.71 1.33 7.46
C ARG A 125 -8.08 -0.09 7.06
N THR A 126 -8.36 -0.93 8.06
CA THR A 126 -8.64 -2.36 7.87
C THR A 126 -9.73 -2.84 8.80
N TYR A 127 -10.67 -3.58 8.27
CA TYR A 127 -11.55 -4.44 9.05
C TYR A 127 -11.02 -5.87 9.02
N ARG A 128 -11.09 -6.55 10.15
CA ARG A 128 -10.92 -8.00 10.23
C ARG A 128 -12.22 -8.61 10.72
N ALA A 129 -12.69 -9.64 10.05
CA ALA A 129 -13.88 -10.36 10.46
C ALA A 129 -13.62 -11.86 10.54
N THR A 130 -14.29 -12.51 11.47
CA THR A 130 -14.38 -13.97 11.58
C THR A 130 -15.85 -14.35 11.64
N ALA A 131 -16.28 -15.32 10.85
CA ALA A 131 -17.65 -15.84 10.86
C ALA A 131 -17.65 -17.29 10.38
N ASP A 132 -18.37 -18.18 11.07
CA ASP A 132 -18.46 -19.63 10.80
C ASP A 132 -17.17 -20.24 10.20
N ARG A 133 -17.08 -20.32 8.87
CA ARG A 133 -15.99 -20.97 8.10
C ARG A 133 -15.07 -19.99 7.36
N ILE A 134 -15.16 -18.69 7.61
CA ILE A 134 -14.38 -17.67 6.92
C ILE A 134 -13.66 -16.70 7.86
N THR A 135 -12.52 -16.20 7.39
CA THR A 135 -11.88 -14.99 7.91
C THR A 135 -11.76 -13.97 6.78
N VAL A 136 -12.06 -12.71 7.07
CA VAL A 136 -12.03 -11.61 6.09
C VAL A 136 -11.02 -10.57 6.54
N THR A 137 -10.15 -10.14 5.63
CA THR A 137 -9.39 -8.89 5.74
C THR A 137 -9.94 -7.92 4.71
N ALA A 138 -10.53 -6.82 5.15
CA ALA A 138 -11.17 -5.83 4.30
C ALA A 138 -10.44 -4.50 4.46
N ALA A 139 -9.70 -4.06 3.43
CA ALA A 139 -9.06 -2.76 3.40
C ALA A 139 -10.04 -1.70 2.89
N TYR A 140 -9.77 -0.42 3.18
CA TYR A 140 -10.49 0.70 2.59
C TYR A 140 -9.59 1.91 2.36
N GLY A 141 -9.95 2.71 1.35
CA GLY A 141 -9.33 3.99 1.02
C GLY A 141 -10.01 5.12 1.79
N GLU A 142 -10.61 6.06 1.07
CA GLU A 142 -11.41 7.14 1.67
C GLU A 142 -12.88 6.74 1.89
N ASP A 143 -13.41 5.77 1.13
CA ASP A 143 -14.80 5.32 1.21
C ASP A 143 -14.96 4.16 2.21
N ARG A 144 -14.83 4.51 3.49
CA ARG A 144 -15.04 3.58 4.61
C ARG A 144 -16.45 2.96 4.60
N THR A 145 -17.46 3.68 4.12
CA THR A 145 -18.85 3.19 4.12
C THR A 145 -19.01 2.05 3.11
N ARG A 146 -18.39 2.16 1.94
CA ARG A 146 -18.42 1.11 0.91
C ARG A 146 -17.94 -0.25 1.43
N ILE A 147 -16.80 -0.30 2.13
CA ILE A 147 -16.35 -1.59 2.68
C ILE A 147 -17.28 -2.10 3.80
N GLN A 148 -17.90 -1.21 4.58
CA GLN A 148 -18.87 -1.60 5.59
C GLN A 148 -20.12 -2.20 4.94
N ASP A 149 -20.58 -1.65 3.83
CA ASP A 149 -21.75 -2.14 3.10
C ASP A 149 -21.49 -3.54 2.51
N VAL A 150 -20.30 -3.75 1.93
CA VAL A 150 -19.86 -5.09 1.46
C VAL A 150 -19.80 -6.10 2.61
N LEU A 151 -19.27 -5.74 3.77
CA LEU A 151 -19.23 -6.64 4.93
C LEU A 151 -20.64 -6.92 5.48
N ARG A 152 -21.53 -5.92 5.46
CA ARG A 152 -22.92 -6.07 5.95
C ARG A 152 -23.73 -7.00 5.05
N SER A 153 -23.55 -6.95 3.73
CA SER A 153 -24.25 -7.86 2.80
C SER A 153 -23.95 -9.33 3.10
N ALA A 154 -22.72 -9.62 3.55
CA ALA A 154 -22.27 -10.96 3.92
C ALA A 154 -22.71 -11.42 5.32
N GLY A 155 -23.55 -10.64 6.01
CA GLY A 155 -24.04 -10.94 7.36
C GLY A 155 -23.00 -10.71 8.47
N LEU A 156 -21.93 -9.95 8.20
CA LEU A 156 -20.92 -9.64 9.21
C LEU A 156 -21.36 -8.44 10.07
N PRO A 157 -21.22 -8.49 11.41
CA PRO A 157 -21.76 -7.48 12.32
C PRO A 157 -20.89 -6.21 12.37
N VAL A 158 -20.66 -5.57 11.22
CA VAL A 158 -19.75 -4.40 11.08
C VAL A 158 -20.22 -3.16 11.87
N ALA A 159 -21.52 -3.02 12.10
CA ALA A 159 -22.06 -1.94 12.94
C ALA A 159 -21.64 -2.07 14.41
N ALA A 160 -21.33 -3.30 14.85
CA ALA A 160 -20.80 -3.61 16.17
C ALA A 160 -19.28 -3.83 16.16
N ALA A 161 -18.58 -3.35 15.12
CA ALA A 161 -17.13 -3.50 15.02
C ALA A 161 -16.43 -2.82 16.21
N ARG A 162 -15.65 -3.59 16.96
CA ARG A 162 -14.80 -3.07 18.02
C ARG A 162 -13.54 -2.46 17.43
N ALA A 163 -12.96 -1.47 18.11
CA ALA A 163 -11.61 -1.01 17.75
C ALA A 163 -10.63 -2.18 17.92
N GLU A 164 -9.75 -2.37 16.93
CA GLU A 164 -8.62 -3.27 17.05
C GLU A 164 -7.59 -2.59 17.97
N GLU A 165 -7.49 -3.08 19.20
CA GLU A 165 -6.52 -2.54 20.14
C GLU A 165 -5.10 -2.87 19.67
N ALA A 166 -4.26 -1.86 19.52
CA ALA A 166 -2.83 -2.03 19.21
C ALA A 166 -2.10 -2.91 20.24
N SER A 167 -2.65 -3.04 21.45
CA SER A 167 -2.15 -3.89 22.54
C SER A 167 -2.63 -5.35 22.47
N ALA A 168 -3.52 -5.71 21.55
CA ALA A 168 -4.11 -7.05 21.48
C ALA A 168 -3.16 -8.12 20.94
N THR A 169 -2.08 -7.73 20.25
CA THR A 169 -1.00 -8.65 19.87
C THR A 169 0.16 -8.45 20.84
N PRO A 170 0.42 -9.42 21.74
CA PRO A 170 1.57 -9.33 22.63
C PRO A 170 2.86 -9.16 21.83
N ALA A 171 3.79 -8.37 22.36
CA ALA A 171 5.15 -8.34 21.83
C ALA A 171 5.72 -9.76 21.82
N ALA A 172 6.28 -10.18 20.69
CA ALA A 172 6.96 -11.47 20.62
C ALA A 172 8.30 -11.39 21.34
N ALA A 173 8.84 -12.54 21.75
CA ALA A 173 10.17 -12.59 22.34
C ALA A 173 11.20 -11.91 21.41
N PRO A 174 12.04 -11.00 21.92
CA PRO A 174 12.92 -10.23 21.07
C PRO A 174 13.94 -11.13 20.37
N LEU A 175 14.29 -10.77 19.13
CA LEU A 175 15.46 -11.30 18.45
C LEU A 175 16.74 -10.64 18.98
N PRO A 176 17.91 -11.26 18.75
CA PRO A 176 19.18 -10.61 19.03
C PRO A 176 19.32 -9.28 18.28
N ALA A 177 20.09 -8.35 18.85
CA ALA A 177 20.24 -6.99 18.33
C ALA A 177 20.83 -6.94 16.91
N ASP A 178 21.61 -7.95 16.52
CA ASP A 178 22.20 -8.05 15.19
C ASP A 178 21.18 -8.43 14.10
N ALA A 179 19.91 -8.69 14.44
CA ALA A 179 18.87 -9.06 13.46
C ALA A 179 18.65 -8.00 12.36
N THR A 180 19.01 -6.74 12.62
CA THR A 180 18.97 -5.64 11.65
C THR A 180 20.35 -5.05 11.34
N SER A 181 21.41 -5.79 11.67
CA SER A 181 22.80 -5.43 11.40
C SER A 181 23.32 -6.30 10.25
N PHE A 182 23.66 -5.70 9.12
CA PHE A 182 24.11 -6.46 7.96
C PHE A 182 24.95 -5.62 7.00
N ARG A 183 25.97 -6.28 6.43
CA ARG A 183 26.79 -5.75 5.35
C ARG A 183 26.79 -6.73 4.19
N GLY A 184 26.15 -6.35 3.09
CA GLY A 184 26.17 -7.16 1.88
C GLY A 184 25.00 -6.87 0.95
N LYS A 185 24.59 -7.90 0.20
CA LYS A 185 23.42 -7.87 -0.68
C LYS A 185 22.15 -8.08 0.15
N GLY A 186 21.19 -7.17 0.01
CA GLY A 186 19.81 -7.36 0.42
C GLY A 186 18.86 -7.15 -0.73
N PHE A 187 17.59 -7.46 -0.50
CA PHE A 187 16.50 -7.13 -1.40
C PHE A 187 15.25 -6.85 -0.58
N ASP A 188 14.32 -6.08 -1.10
CA ASP A 188 12.97 -6.00 -0.55
C ASP A 188 11.95 -6.54 -1.55
N ALA A 189 10.86 -7.10 -1.02
CA ALA A 189 9.76 -7.66 -1.79
C ALA A 189 8.45 -7.26 -1.15
N CYS A 190 7.43 -6.95 -1.96
CA CYS A 190 6.19 -6.39 -1.46
C CYS A 190 5.48 -7.33 -0.47
N THR A 191 5.50 -8.65 -0.72
CA THR A 191 5.01 -9.69 0.22
C THR A 191 6.20 -10.45 0.79
N ALA A 192 6.21 -10.66 2.12
CA ALA A 192 7.20 -11.53 2.77
C ALA A 192 7.22 -12.92 2.11
N PRO A 193 8.37 -13.38 1.57
CA PRO A 193 8.42 -14.63 0.81
C PRO A 193 8.07 -15.86 1.68
N SER A 194 7.54 -16.90 1.03
CA SER A 194 7.26 -18.18 1.68
C SER A 194 8.54 -18.86 2.19
N GLN A 195 8.40 -19.84 3.09
CA GLN A 195 9.58 -20.54 3.61
C GLN A 195 10.38 -21.25 2.52
N SER A 196 9.69 -21.85 1.54
CA SER A 196 10.35 -22.54 0.42
C SER A 196 11.14 -21.55 -0.45
N ALA A 197 10.57 -20.36 -0.70
CA ALA A 197 11.26 -19.27 -1.38
C ALA A 197 12.50 -18.80 -0.61
N MET A 198 12.37 -18.51 0.70
CA MET A 198 13.49 -18.08 1.54
C MET A 198 14.62 -19.12 1.58
N ASN A 199 14.30 -20.41 1.64
CA ASN A 199 15.29 -21.48 1.60
C ASN A 199 16.02 -21.54 0.26
N ALA A 200 15.27 -21.53 -0.86
CA ALA A 200 15.84 -21.57 -2.21
C ALA A 200 16.75 -20.37 -2.48
N TRP A 201 16.29 -19.18 -2.11
CA TRP A 201 17.04 -17.93 -2.29
C TRP A 201 18.28 -17.87 -1.41
N ARG A 202 18.19 -18.34 -0.15
CA ARG A 202 19.36 -18.41 0.73
C ARG A 202 20.46 -19.29 0.15
N ALA A 203 20.10 -20.40 -0.49
CA ALA A 203 21.05 -21.32 -1.07
C ALA A 203 21.68 -20.81 -2.38
N ALA A 204 20.95 -20.01 -3.18
CA ALA A 204 21.33 -19.76 -4.58
C ALA A 204 21.62 -18.29 -4.95
N SER A 205 21.20 -17.30 -4.14
CA SER A 205 21.19 -15.89 -4.58
C SER A 205 22.39 -15.04 -4.13
N GLY A 206 23.01 -15.42 -3.00
CA GLY A 206 24.00 -14.58 -2.32
C GLY A 206 23.42 -13.36 -1.59
N TYR A 207 22.09 -13.22 -1.51
CA TYR A 207 21.44 -12.27 -0.60
C TYR A 207 21.50 -12.76 0.85
N GLY A 208 21.73 -11.84 1.78
CA GLY A 208 21.76 -12.14 3.22
C GLY A 208 20.81 -11.28 4.06
N ALA A 209 20.21 -10.23 3.47
CA ALA A 209 19.18 -9.42 4.11
C ALA A 209 17.91 -9.33 3.27
N VAL A 210 16.77 -9.18 3.95
CA VAL A 210 15.46 -9.00 3.32
C VAL A 210 14.71 -7.82 3.94
N GLY A 211 14.20 -6.94 3.09
CA GLY A 211 13.32 -5.84 3.48
C GLY A 211 11.91 -6.36 3.65
N VAL A 212 11.30 -6.05 4.80
CA VAL A 212 9.95 -6.54 5.14
C VAL A 212 9.05 -5.36 5.47
N TYR A 213 7.91 -5.28 4.78
CA TYR A 213 6.92 -4.22 4.99
C TYR A 213 6.06 -4.53 6.21
N ILE A 214 6.44 -3.98 7.37
CA ILE A 214 5.84 -4.35 8.66
C ILE A 214 4.47 -3.70 8.91
N GLY A 215 4.18 -2.58 8.25
CA GLY A 215 2.92 -1.86 8.45
C GLY A 215 2.83 -0.57 7.67
N GLY A 216 1.89 0.28 8.08
CA GLY A 216 1.62 1.57 7.46
C GLY A 216 0.34 1.59 6.63
N ILE A 217 -0.31 2.77 6.64
CA ILE A 217 -1.60 3.01 6.00
C ILE A 217 -1.56 2.78 4.48
N ASN A 218 -0.39 2.94 3.86
CA ASN A 218 -0.19 2.79 2.42
C ASN A 218 0.48 1.46 2.05
N ARG A 219 0.58 0.49 2.98
CA ARG A 219 1.08 -0.85 2.67
C ARG A 219 0.06 -1.61 1.82
N ALA A 220 0.45 -1.88 0.56
CA ALA A 220 -0.43 -2.46 -0.45
C ALA A 220 -0.57 -3.98 -0.34
N CYS A 221 0.54 -4.73 -0.32
CA CYS A 221 0.46 -6.19 -0.35
C CYS A 221 0.04 -6.79 1.00
N ALA A 222 -0.73 -7.88 0.93
CA ALA A 222 -0.96 -8.73 2.07
C ALA A 222 0.36 -9.35 2.56
N GLN A 223 0.42 -9.66 3.85
CA GLN A 223 1.60 -10.27 4.48
C GLN A 223 1.27 -11.62 5.11
N PRO A 224 0.82 -12.63 4.34
CA PRO A 224 0.40 -13.92 4.89
C PRO A 224 1.53 -14.66 5.63
N ASN A 225 2.79 -14.44 5.23
CA ASN A 225 3.94 -15.10 5.83
C ASN A 225 4.58 -14.31 6.99
N LEU A 226 4.37 -12.99 7.08
CA LEU A 226 5.08 -12.13 8.02
C LEU A 226 4.53 -12.28 9.44
N THR A 227 5.11 -13.23 10.18
CA THR A 227 4.77 -13.53 11.58
C THR A 227 6.04 -13.56 12.41
N ALA A 228 5.93 -13.41 13.74
CA ALA A 228 7.07 -13.55 14.64
C ALA A 228 7.81 -14.90 14.47
N GLY A 229 7.06 -15.98 14.22
CA GLY A 229 7.62 -17.29 13.93
C GLY A 229 8.43 -17.32 12.64
N TRP A 230 7.92 -16.71 11.58
CA TRP A 230 8.65 -16.59 10.31
C TRP A 230 9.92 -15.73 10.47
N VAL A 231 9.84 -14.57 11.13
CA VAL A 231 11.00 -13.68 11.33
C VAL A 231 12.08 -14.41 12.13
N ARG A 232 11.73 -15.09 13.23
CA ARG A 232 12.70 -15.90 13.99
C ARG A 232 13.31 -17.02 13.17
N LYS A 233 12.50 -17.69 12.33
CA LYS A 233 12.99 -18.77 11.48
C LYS A 233 13.98 -18.25 10.43
N GLN A 234 13.70 -17.12 9.78
CA GLN A 234 14.65 -16.57 8.81
C GLN A 234 15.91 -16.02 9.50
N TYR A 235 15.78 -15.39 10.66
CA TYR A 235 16.93 -14.99 11.47
C TYR A 235 17.86 -16.18 11.76
N THR A 236 17.28 -17.31 12.20
CA THR A 236 18.01 -18.56 12.51
C THR A 236 18.62 -19.19 11.26
N ALA A 237 17.96 -19.06 10.10
CA ALA A 237 18.53 -19.41 8.79
C ALA A 237 19.61 -18.43 8.32
N GLY A 238 19.94 -17.43 9.15
CA GLY A 238 21.00 -16.46 8.98
C GLY A 238 20.61 -15.23 8.17
N TRP A 239 19.32 -14.99 7.91
CA TRP A 239 18.86 -13.76 7.28
C TRP A 239 18.92 -12.59 8.25
N ARG A 240 19.05 -11.38 7.71
CA ARG A 240 18.90 -10.11 8.42
C ARG A 240 17.77 -9.30 7.82
N PHE A 241 17.24 -8.35 8.57
CA PHE A 241 16.05 -7.60 8.18
C PHE A 241 16.31 -6.10 8.15
N PHE A 242 15.64 -5.42 7.23
CA PHE A 242 15.47 -3.97 7.28
C PHE A 242 13.97 -3.68 7.18
N PRO A 243 13.28 -3.46 8.32
CA PRO A 243 11.83 -3.33 8.35
C PRO A 243 11.38 -1.98 7.79
N LEU A 244 10.52 -2.03 6.78
CA LEU A 244 9.96 -0.88 6.07
C LEU A 244 8.54 -0.59 6.57
N TYR A 245 8.25 0.68 6.82
CA TYR A 245 6.93 1.16 7.24
C TYR A 245 6.38 2.15 6.23
N VAL A 246 5.29 1.77 5.55
CA VAL A 246 4.69 2.55 4.45
C VAL A 246 3.68 3.55 5.00
N GLY A 247 4.22 4.62 5.59
CA GLY A 247 3.46 5.71 6.18
C GLY A 247 2.73 6.58 5.16
N ARG A 248 2.29 7.75 5.63
CA ARG A 248 1.67 8.76 4.75
C ARG A 248 2.72 9.35 3.81
N GLN A 249 2.29 9.64 2.59
CA GLN A 249 3.19 10.01 1.49
C GLN A 249 3.20 11.52 1.23
N PRO A 250 4.26 12.07 0.60
CA PRO A 250 4.36 13.50 0.30
C PRO A 250 3.16 14.07 -0.46
N SER A 251 2.56 13.28 -1.34
CA SER A 251 1.30 13.52 -2.03
C SER A 251 0.59 12.19 -2.30
N ALA A 252 -0.67 12.25 -2.78
CA ALA A 252 -1.43 11.04 -3.12
C ALA A 252 -0.91 10.34 -4.38
N ASP A 253 -0.22 11.07 -5.24
CA ASP A 253 0.37 10.66 -6.52
C ASP A 253 1.91 10.58 -6.50
N GLY A 254 2.53 10.76 -5.32
CA GLY A 254 3.99 10.76 -5.19
C GLY A 254 4.61 9.41 -5.55
N GLY A 255 5.61 9.40 -6.43
CA GLY A 255 6.31 8.21 -6.89
C GLY A 255 5.36 7.07 -7.30
N SER A 256 5.43 5.94 -6.59
CA SER A 256 4.67 4.73 -6.91
C SER A 256 3.20 4.75 -6.45
N CYS A 257 2.71 5.86 -5.90
CA CYS A 257 1.39 5.92 -5.28
C CYS A 257 0.19 5.95 -6.23
N GLN A 258 0.37 6.34 -7.49
CA GLN A 258 -0.67 6.31 -8.54
C GLN A 258 -2.02 6.98 -8.16
N GLY A 259 -2.02 7.92 -7.20
CA GLY A 259 -3.23 8.60 -6.70
C GLY A 259 -3.91 7.91 -5.52
N ASN A 260 -3.44 6.73 -5.10
CA ASN A 260 -4.10 5.85 -4.12
C ASN A 260 -3.47 5.91 -2.72
N CYS A 261 -2.47 6.78 -2.50
CA CYS A 261 -1.84 6.94 -1.20
C CYS A 261 -2.54 7.99 -0.34
N ALA A 262 -2.68 7.68 0.94
CA ALA A 262 -2.99 8.67 1.95
C ALA A 262 -1.79 9.64 2.10
N ALA A 263 -2.02 10.91 1.78
CA ALA A 263 -0.99 11.96 1.84
C ALA A 263 -0.77 12.49 3.27
N ILE A 264 0.38 13.10 3.50
CA ILE A 264 0.68 13.86 4.73
C ILE A 264 -0.16 15.14 4.72
N THR A 265 -0.91 15.37 5.79
CA THR A 265 -1.74 16.57 5.99
C THR A 265 -1.49 17.25 7.33
N SER A 266 -0.97 16.51 8.32
CA SER A 266 -0.65 17.02 9.65
C SER A 266 0.68 16.41 10.12
N PRO A 267 1.82 16.93 9.62
CA PRO A 267 3.10 16.24 9.71
C PRO A 267 3.51 15.78 11.11
N ALA A 268 3.45 16.67 12.12
CA ALA A 268 3.93 16.32 13.45
C ALA A 268 3.09 15.23 14.13
N SER A 269 1.75 15.36 14.13
CA SER A 269 0.86 14.39 14.75
C SER A 269 0.89 13.05 13.99
N GLN A 270 0.82 13.10 12.66
CA GLN A 270 0.87 11.91 11.82
C GLN A 270 2.20 11.17 11.95
N GLY A 271 3.34 11.88 12.05
CA GLY A 271 4.65 11.27 12.23
C GLY A 271 4.76 10.54 13.55
N THR A 272 4.24 11.15 14.62
CA THR A 272 4.19 10.55 15.96
C THR A 272 3.32 9.30 16.00
N THR A 273 2.14 9.35 15.38
CA THR A 273 1.24 8.18 15.28
C THR A 273 1.88 7.06 14.45
N ALA A 274 2.49 7.40 13.31
CA ALA A 274 3.16 6.44 12.45
C ALA A 274 4.33 5.73 13.16
N ALA A 275 5.15 6.45 13.91
CA ALA A 275 6.23 5.85 14.69
C ALA A 275 5.73 4.95 15.81
N SER A 276 4.60 5.31 16.44
CA SER A 276 3.99 4.49 17.49
C SER A 276 3.42 3.19 16.93
N ASP A 277 2.74 3.24 15.78
CA ASP A 277 2.26 2.04 15.09
C ASP A 277 3.44 1.18 14.61
N ALA A 278 4.45 1.79 13.98
CA ALA A 278 5.63 1.08 13.51
C ALA A 278 6.34 0.30 14.65
N ALA A 279 6.46 0.90 15.84
CA ALA A 279 7.02 0.23 17.01
C ALA A 279 6.17 -0.94 17.52
N VAL A 280 4.84 -0.84 17.44
CA VAL A 280 3.92 -1.95 17.78
C VAL A 280 4.08 -3.09 16.78
N GLN A 281 4.07 -2.78 15.47
CA GLN A 281 4.24 -3.79 14.42
C GLN A 281 5.61 -4.49 14.53
N ALA A 282 6.69 -3.74 14.80
CA ALA A 282 8.01 -4.31 15.01
C ALA A 282 8.06 -5.23 16.23
N ALA A 283 7.52 -4.78 17.38
CA ALA A 283 7.47 -5.57 18.61
C ALA A 283 6.67 -6.87 18.44
N ALA A 284 5.54 -6.84 17.73
CA ALA A 284 4.73 -8.01 17.42
C ALA A 284 5.48 -9.06 16.59
N LEU A 285 6.50 -8.65 15.83
CA LEU A 285 7.38 -9.52 15.03
C LEU A 285 8.64 -9.97 15.77
N GLY A 286 8.86 -9.50 17.00
CA GLY A 286 10.07 -9.79 17.79
C GLY A 286 11.25 -8.88 17.41
N LEU A 287 11.02 -7.85 16.59
CA LEU A 287 11.98 -6.81 16.30
C LEU A 287 11.92 -5.77 17.43
N GLY A 288 12.70 -6.01 18.47
CA GLY A 288 12.66 -5.23 19.71
C GLY A 288 13.38 -3.88 19.62
N LYS A 289 13.49 -3.23 20.79
CA LYS A 289 14.23 -1.97 20.97
C LYS A 289 15.65 -2.06 20.37
N GLY A 290 16.13 -0.96 19.82
CA GLY A 290 17.39 -0.87 19.08
C GLY A 290 17.25 -1.17 17.58
N THR A 291 16.17 -1.82 17.15
CA THR A 291 15.86 -2.03 15.72
C THR A 291 15.76 -0.69 14.99
N VAL A 292 16.35 -0.62 13.80
CA VAL A 292 16.15 0.48 12.85
C VAL A 292 14.85 0.23 12.09
N ILE A 293 13.90 1.17 12.12
CA ILE A 293 12.65 1.09 11.35
C ILE A 293 12.64 2.19 10.29
N TYR A 294 12.52 1.79 9.03
CA TYR A 294 12.63 2.68 7.88
C TYR A 294 11.27 3.22 7.49
N LEU A 295 11.08 4.54 7.62
CA LEU A 295 9.92 5.22 7.06
C LEU A 295 10.07 5.32 5.54
N ASP A 296 9.17 4.69 4.80
CA ASP A 296 9.12 4.70 3.34
C ASP A 296 8.45 6.00 2.85
N LEU A 297 9.21 6.85 2.16
CA LEU A 297 8.75 8.09 1.53
C LEU A 297 9.11 8.07 0.03
N GLU A 298 8.09 7.96 -0.80
CA GLU A 298 8.18 7.98 -2.26
C GLU A 298 8.70 9.34 -2.78
N ALA A 299 9.17 9.35 -4.03
CA ALA A 299 9.72 10.55 -4.66
C ALA A 299 8.72 11.71 -4.71
N TYR A 300 9.22 12.93 -4.55
CA TYR A 300 8.41 14.15 -4.52
C TYR A 300 9.21 15.36 -5.01
N PRO A 301 8.54 16.41 -5.51
CA PRO A 301 9.23 17.64 -5.89
C PRO A 301 9.78 18.36 -4.66
N THR A 302 11.08 18.64 -4.64
CA THR A 302 11.72 19.40 -3.57
C THR A 302 11.30 20.87 -3.59
N GLY A 303 11.27 21.48 -2.42
CA GLY A 303 11.00 22.90 -2.21
C GLY A 303 9.66 23.20 -1.53
N GLY A 304 9.56 24.43 -1.01
CA GLY A 304 8.33 25.02 -0.48
C GLY A 304 7.61 24.17 0.58
N ALA A 305 6.28 24.07 0.42
CA ALA A 305 5.41 23.42 1.39
C ALA A 305 5.54 21.89 1.42
N VAL A 306 6.02 21.26 0.33
CA VAL A 306 6.19 19.79 0.29
C VAL A 306 7.38 19.39 1.14
N THR A 307 8.56 19.99 0.94
CA THR A 307 9.74 19.76 1.78
C THR A 307 9.46 20.03 3.25
N THR A 308 8.83 21.16 3.58
CA THR A 308 8.49 21.52 4.97
C THR A 308 7.64 20.44 5.63
N ARG A 309 6.66 19.90 4.89
CA ARG A 309 5.75 18.86 5.37
C ARG A 309 6.45 17.50 5.51
N VAL A 310 7.24 17.07 4.53
CA VAL A 310 7.96 15.80 4.59
C VAL A 310 8.98 15.80 5.74
N LEU A 311 9.78 16.86 5.85
CA LEU A 311 10.78 17.00 6.91
C LEU A 311 10.13 17.11 8.30
N GLY A 312 8.98 17.81 8.42
CA GLY A 312 8.22 17.86 9.66
C GLY A 312 7.66 16.49 10.08
N TYR A 313 7.18 15.70 9.12
CA TYR A 313 6.67 14.35 9.34
C TYR A 313 7.78 13.40 9.80
N LEU A 314 8.90 13.34 9.06
CA LEU A 314 10.04 12.50 9.38
C LEU A 314 10.69 12.91 10.72
N LYS A 315 10.80 14.21 11.01
CA LYS A 315 11.32 14.69 12.31
C LYS A 315 10.49 14.17 13.48
N ALA A 316 9.17 14.22 13.38
CA ALA A 316 8.29 13.70 14.44
C ALA A 316 8.35 12.18 14.55
N TYR A 317 8.42 11.48 13.41
CA TYR A 317 8.62 10.03 13.36
C TYR A 317 9.92 9.62 14.07
N THR A 318 11.04 10.22 13.70
CA THR A 318 12.36 9.96 14.28
C THR A 318 12.38 10.20 15.78
N LYS A 319 11.92 11.37 16.23
CA LYS A 319 11.86 11.69 17.67
C LYS A 319 11.03 10.68 18.43
N ARG A 320 9.87 10.28 17.90
CA ARG A 320 8.99 9.32 18.57
C ARG A 320 9.63 7.94 18.66
N LEU A 321 10.26 7.43 17.59
CA LEU A 321 10.98 6.15 17.64
C LEU A 321 12.09 6.17 18.71
N HIS A 322 12.87 7.25 18.79
CA HIS A 322 13.88 7.41 19.85
C HIS A 322 13.27 7.34 21.25
N THR A 323 12.13 8.01 21.51
CA THR A 323 11.45 7.90 22.82
C THR A 323 10.93 6.49 23.12
N LEU A 324 10.65 5.70 22.09
CA LEU A 324 10.18 4.31 22.21
C LEU A 324 11.34 3.30 22.30
N GLY A 325 12.59 3.77 22.20
CA GLY A 325 13.80 2.94 22.25
C GLY A 325 14.15 2.26 20.92
N TYR A 326 13.64 2.76 19.80
CA TYR A 326 13.97 2.30 18.44
C TYR A 326 14.90 3.31 17.75
N ARG A 327 15.60 2.87 16.71
CA ARG A 327 16.35 3.71 15.79
C ARG A 327 15.47 4.08 14.59
N SER A 328 15.65 5.28 14.05
CA SER A 328 14.93 5.79 12.89
C SER A 328 15.73 5.55 11.62
N GLY A 329 15.11 4.89 10.64
CA GLY A 329 15.57 4.85 9.26
C GLY A 329 14.65 5.70 8.38
N ALA A 330 15.17 6.19 7.25
CA ALA A 330 14.32 6.78 6.22
C ALA A 330 14.67 6.22 4.85
N TYR A 331 13.66 5.77 4.10
CA TYR A 331 13.77 5.45 2.69
C TYR A 331 13.33 6.62 1.83
N GLY A 332 14.07 6.93 0.76
CA GLY A 332 13.64 7.88 -0.24
C GLY A 332 14.66 8.14 -1.36
N SER A 333 14.20 8.84 -2.41
CA SER A 333 15.02 9.12 -3.59
C SER A 333 16.18 10.07 -3.30
N VAL A 334 17.33 9.83 -3.95
CA VAL A 334 18.46 10.78 -3.94
C VAL A 334 18.06 12.16 -4.47
N ALA A 335 17.12 12.21 -5.41
CA ALA A 335 16.63 13.46 -6.02
C ALA A 335 15.58 14.21 -5.19
N SER A 336 15.12 13.65 -4.07
CA SER A 336 14.13 14.30 -3.19
C SER A 336 14.53 14.27 -1.71
N LEU A 337 14.17 13.21 -0.99
CA LEU A 337 14.34 13.12 0.47
C LEU A 337 15.80 13.32 0.89
N VAL A 338 16.73 12.67 0.19
CA VAL A 338 18.17 12.79 0.49
C VAL A 338 18.63 14.22 0.26
N THR A 339 18.26 14.82 -0.88
CA THR A 339 18.60 16.21 -1.21
C THR A 339 18.09 17.16 -0.12
N ASP A 340 16.84 17.01 0.31
CA ASP A 340 16.24 17.83 1.36
C ASP A 340 16.92 17.62 2.72
N LEU A 341 17.20 16.38 3.12
CA LEU A 341 17.89 16.08 4.39
C LEU A 341 19.30 16.66 4.41
N VAL A 342 20.04 16.58 3.30
CA VAL A 342 21.38 17.15 3.17
C VAL A 342 21.33 18.68 3.24
N ALA A 343 20.41 19.31 2.52
CA ALA A 343 20.25 20.77 2.50
C ALA A 343 19.81 21.33 3.87
N HIS A 344 19.03 20.58 4.65
CA HIS A 344 18.46 21.01 5.93
C HIS A 344 19.11 20.35 7.15
N ARG A 345 20.24 19.68 7.01
CA ARG A 345 20.89 18.87 8.06
C ARG A 345 21.14 19.59 9.39
N SER A 346 21.23 20.92 9.39
CA SER A 346 21.40 21.74 10.59
C SER A 346 20.09 22.09 11.31
N SER A 347 18.93 21.92 10.67
CA SER A 347 17.61 22.32 11.19
C SER A 347 16.64 21.14 11.41
N VAL A 348 16.93 19.97 10.83
CA VAL A 348 16.15 18.74 11.02
C VAL A 348 16.90 17.71 11.87
N THR A 349 16.14 16.90 12.61
CA THR A 349 16.68 15.68 13.21
C THR A 349 16.81 14.64 12.11
N LEU A 350 18.05 14.32 11.73
CA LEU A 350 18.33 13.29 10.73
C LEU A 350 17.90 11.91 11.24
N PRO A 351 17.45 11.00 10.36
CA PRO A 351 17.33 9.59 10.70
C PRO A 351 18.72 9.00 11.03
N ASP A 352 18.76 7.95 11.84
CA ASP A 352 20.00 7.26 12.22
C ASP A 352 20.61 6.47 11.05
N VAL A 353 19.78 6.05 10.08
CA VAL A 353 20.19 5.30 8.89
C VAL A 353 19.43 5.82 7.67
N ILE A 354 20.13 6.01 6.55
CA ILE A 354 19.51 6.40 5.27
C ILE A 354 19.43 5.19 4.33
N HIS A 355 18.24 4.90 3.81
CA HIS A 355 18.02 3.95 2.72
C HIS A 355 17.69 4.75 1.45
N PHE A 356 18.68 5.00 0.60
CA PHE A 356 18.49 5.87 -0.54
C PHE A 356 18.22 5.08 -1.82
N ALA A 357 17.25 5.54 -2.61
CA ALA A 357 16.99 5.03 -3.95
C ALA A 357 17.78 5.84 -4.98
N SER A 358 18.66 5.16 -5.71
CA SER A 358 19.41 5.69 -6.86
C SER A 358 19.60 4.54 -7.84
N TRP A 359 18.67 4.36 -8.78
CA TRP A 359 18.65 3.20 -9.67
C TRP A 359 19.69 3.29 -10.79
N ASN A 360 20.96 3.33 -10.40
CA ASN A 360 22.13 3.53 -11.24
C ASN A 360 22.88 2.22 -11.51
N LEU A 361 22.39 1.08 -10.99
CA LEU A 361 23.00 -0.25 -11.09
C LEU A 361 24.38 -0.38 -10.40
N VAL A 362 24.79 0.60 -9.59
CA VAL A 362 26.10 0.61 -8.92
C VAL A 362 26.00 -0.01 -7.53
N TYR A 363 26.70 -1.14 -7.33
CA TYR A 363 26.73 -1.87 -6.06
C TYR A 363 27.66 -1.21 -5.02
N THR A 364 27.23 -0.08 -4.47
CA THR A 364 27.94 0.70 -3.44
C THR A 364 26.95 1.36 -2.47
N THR A 365 27.38 1.83 -1.31
CA THR A 365 26.59 2.71 -0.42
C THR A 365 27.04 4.17 -0.47
N ALA A 366 27.96 4.50 -1.38
CA ALA A 366 28.37 5.87 -1.67
C ALA A 366 27.53 6.47 -2.80
N ASP A 367 27.11 7.73 -2.64
CA ASP A 367 26.46 8.51 -3.68
C ASP A 367 26.97 9.96 -3.57
N ALA A 368 27.16 10.63 -4.71
CA ALA A 368 27.67 12.00 -4.74
C ALA A 368 26.71 13.01 -4.09
N ALA A 369 25.41 12.69 -4.03
CA ALA A 369 24.40 13.48 -3.34
C ALA A 369 24.52 13.40 -1.81
N ILE A 370 25.26 12.42 -1.27
CA ILE A 370 25.43 12.22 0.17
C ILE A 370 26.85 12.60 0.58
N PRO A 371 27.04 13.74 1.28
CA PRO A 371 28.32 14.12 1.86
C PRO A 371 28.99 12.97 2.63
N LYS A 372 30.32 12.87 2.54
CA LYS A 372 31.09 11.74 3.09
C LYS A 372 30.97 11.58 4.60
N ASP A 373 30.66 12.66 5.31
CA ASP A 373 30.50 12.73 6.77
C ASP A 373 29.10 12.33 7.25
N LEU A 374 28.08 12.42 6.39
CA LEU A 374 26.71 12.07 6.78
C LEU A 374 26.47 10.57 6.67
N TRP A 375 25.95 9.94 7.72
CA TRP A 375 25.74 8.48 7.78
C TRP A 375 27.01 7.68 7.42
N ALA A 376 28.18 8.17 7.84
CA ALA A 376 29.47 7.59 7.48
C ALA A 376 29.82 6.31 8.26
N ASN A 377 29.15 6.07 9.39
CA ASN A 377 29.51 5.03 10.36
C ASN A 377 28.64 3.78 10.19
N HIS A 378 28.61 3.20 8.99
CA HIS A 378 27.75 2.05 8.66
C HIS A 378 26.27 2.37 8.91
N GLN A 379 25.78 3.39 8.20
CA GLN A 379 24.43 3.93 8.35
C GLN A 379 23.74 4.13 6.98
N ARG A 380 24.07 3.30 5.98
CA ARG A 380 23.57 3.49 4.62
C ARG A 380 23.06 2.18 4.01
N ILE A 381 21.89 2.25 3.37
CA ILE A 381 21.39 1.26 2.44
C ILE A 381 21.19 1.94 1.09
N HIS A 382 21.58 1.29 0.01
CA HIS A 382 21.38 1.78 -1.35
C HIS A 382 20.49 0.82 -2.13
N GLN A 383 19.30 1.27 -2.49
CA GLN A 383 18.46 0.59 -3.47
C GLN A 383 18.97 0.96 -4.87
N TYR A 384 19.82 0.11 -5.45
CA TYR A 384 20.56 0.41 -6.68
C TYR A 384 19.82 -0.07 -7.95
N ARG A 385 18.72 -0.81 -7.78
CA ARG A 385 17.82 -1.24 -8.86
C ARG A 385 16.43 -1.54 -8.31
N GLY A 386 15.41 -0.84 -8.77
CA GLY A 386 14.02 -1.17 -8.47
C GLY A 386 13.35 -2.01 -9.57
N ASP A 387 12.25 -2.66 -9.20
CA ASP A 387 11.29 -3.39 -10.05
C ASP A 387 11.95 -4.40 -10.98
N THR A 388 12.66 -5.36 -10.38
CA THR A 388 13.30 -6.45 -11.11
C THR A 388 12.74 -7.80 -10.68
N THR A 389 12.48 -8.64 -11.67
CA THR A 389 12.17 -10.06 -11.45
C THR A 389 13.47 -10.86 -11.41
N GLU A 390 13.65 -11.69 -10.39
CA GLU A 390 14.77 -12.61 -10.29
C GLU A 390 14.34 -14.02 -9.98
N THR A 391 15.13 -15.00 -10.44
CA THR A 391 14.91 -16.42 -10.15
C THR A 391 16.16 -17.00 -9.53
N HIS A 392 16.02 -17.53 -8.31
CA HIS A 392 17.10 -18.18 -7.57
C HIS A 392 16.59 -19.51 -7.00
N GLY A 393 17.37 -20.58 -7.19
CA GLY A 393 16.98 -21.92 -6.76
C GLY A 393 15.62 -22.39 -7.32
N GLY A 394 15.29 -21.95 -8.55
CA GLY A 394 14.01 -22.27 -9.21
C GLY A 394 12.79 -21.49 -8.69
N VAL A 395 12.97 -20.50 -7.82
CA VAL A 395 11.88 -19.65 -7.30
C VAL A 395 12.03 -18.23 -7.80
N THR A 396 10.98 -17.71 -8.44
CA THR A 396 10.93 -16.36 -8.98
C THR A 396 10.26 -15.39 -8.00
N ILE A 397 10.87 -14.24 -7.75
CA ILE A 397 10.33 -13.16 -6.91
C ILE A 397 10.57 -11.82 -7.61
N ASP A 398 9.59 -10.93 -7.53
CA ASP A 398 9.72 -9.52 -7.92
C ASP A 398 10.26 -8.73 -6.73
N ILE A 399 11.40 -8.06 -6.93
CA ILE A 399 12.19 -7.44 -5.87
C ILE A 399 12.74 -6.07 -6.28
N ASP A 400 13.12 -5.30 -5.28
CA ASP A 400 14.12 -4.25 -5.41
C ASP A 400 15.47 -4.76 -4.85
N ARG A 401 16.60 -4.34 -5.44
CA ARG A 401 17.94 -4.76 -5.03
C ARG A 401 18.62 -3.72 -4.15
N ASP A 402 19.18 -4.19 -3.04
CA ASP A 402 19.84 -3.36 -2.05
C ASP A 402 21.28 -3.75 -1.75
N ARG A 403 22.10 -2.75 -1.48
CA ARG A 403 23.41 -2.87 -0.81
C ARG A 403 23.27 -2.28 0.57
N LEU A 404 23.50 -3.08 1.62
CA LEU A 404 23.40 -2.64 3.01
C LEU A 404 24.77 -2.42 3.63
N ASP A 405 25.00 -1.31 4.30
CA ASP A 405 26.13 -1.09 5.20
C ASP A 405 25.58 -0.52 6.50
N VAL A 406 25.08 -1.41 7.38
CA VAL A 406 24.36 -1.05 8.61
C VAL A 406 24.87 -1.89 9.77
N ASP A 407 25.26 -1.21 10.85
CA ASP A 407 25.62 -1.83 12.13
C ASP A 407 24.52 -1.70 13.20
#